data_AF-A0A9W7BQQ2-F1
#
_entry.id   AF-A0A9W7BQQ2-F1
#
_cell.length_a   1.000
_cell.length_b   1.000
_cell.length_c   1.000
_cell.angle_alpha   90.00
_cell.angle_beta   90.00
_cell.angle_gamma   90.00
#
_symmetry.space_group_name_H-M   'P 1'
#
loop_
_entity.id
_entity.type
_entity.pdbx_description
1 polymer ?
#
loop_
_entity_poly.entity_id
_entity_poly.type
_entity_poly.pdbx_seq_one_letter_code
_entity_poly.pdbx_strand_id
1 'polypeptide(L)'
;MDWFLIAVTVVGFIILLVINVYLIVLYQHPDDKNEALLPKILILIGFTIAQGSVLLLPLDVANNEGYAGCSSGFDTDSCGGLNMNLLWEIIYITILVYVTFFIPFAIFYYEADDGMGNSGESMFCGALKYEILVLIASTLTLVLMYSYLGTTNIPVTTYTAAVASHTSWTISAGSWPRHMDAIEFAEAQLSVRTRVNELIEIGELLKRERVTKAESSLGYWANRRSNKNDRQTVNKFKQAVFMLENDVEELKLCHENYASYNPLVPIFQLFLGLISMILSLLWILQICLFILPSPPLTPFLNDYFEWFDTWFSLFGVISVAVFSMYLQACVVKGCFKFGVRFFFITLHPMKVNGTYMNSFLFNLGLILLCSLPVVQFSTIAFSDYARFTNVNQIFGVQIKYLQFFSYFWTTNAFIYAILGMAVLSSVYLMCKPRDTPADPMKLKENLKMNRRR
;
A
#
# COMPACT_ATOMS: atom_id res chain seq x y z
N MET A 1 32.75 10.63 -9.45
CA MET A 1 31.36 10.61 -8.94
C MET A 1 30.47 11.18 -10.01
N ASP A 2 29.46 10.43 -10.44
CA ASP A 2 28.57 10.84 -11.52
C ASP A 2 27.62 11.97 -11.04
N TRP A 3 28.00 13.21 -11.32
CA TRP A 3 27.21 14.40 -10.95
C TRP A 3 25.83 14.41 -11.61
N PHE A 4 25.69 13.75 -12.75
CA PHE A 4 24.41 13.63 -13.45
C PHE A 4 23.46 12.71 -12.67
N LEU A 5 23.90 11.53 -12.22
CA LEU A 5 23.07 10.65 -11.37
C LEU A 5 22.66 11.33 -10.06
N ILE A 6 23.56 12.10 -9.45
CA ILE A 6 23.24 12.89 -8.25
C ILE A 6 22.17 13.94 -8.58
N ALA A 7 22.33 14.67 -9.69
CA ALA A 7 21.35 15.68 -10.10
C ALA A 7 19.97 15.07 -10.37
N VAL A 8 19.90 13.94 -11.09
CA VAL A 8 18.64 13.23 -11.34
C VAL A 8 18.01 12.74 -10.04
N THR A 9 18.82 12.23 -9.10
CA THR A 9 18.35 11.80 -7.78
C THR A 9 17.78 12.97 -6.97
N VAL A 10 18.45 14.12 -6.97
CA VAL A 10 17.97 15.34 -6.29
C VAL A 10 16.67 15.86 -6.92
N VAL A 11 16.59 15.90 -8.25
CA VAL A 11 15.37 16.30 -8.96
C VAL A 11 14.23 15.33 -8.66
N GLY A 12 14.49 14.02 -8.71
CA GLY A 12 13.53 12.98 -8.35
C GLY A 12 13.03 13.15 -6.92
N PHE A 13 13.93 13.40 -5.96
CA PHE A 13 13.58 13.65 -4.56
C PHE A 13 12.67 14.88 -4.40
N ILE A 14 12.95 15.99 -5.10
CA ILE A 14 12.09 17.18 -5.07
C ILE A 14 10.69 16.87 -5.64
N ILE A 15 10.62 16.13 -6.75
CA ILE A 15 9.35 15.72 -7.35
C ILE A 15 8.54 14.85 -6.38
N LEU A 16 9.18 13.87 -5.73
CA LEU A 16 8.52 13.04 -4.71
C LEU A 16 8.01 13.88 -3.54
N LEU A 17 8.81 14.85 -3.05
CA LEU A 17 8.36 15.75 -1.99
C LEU A 17 7.11 16.54 -2.39
N VAL A 18 7.08 17.10 -3.60
CA VAL A 18 5.91 17.84 -4.11
C VAL A 18 4.67 16.94 -4.18
N ILE A 19 4.83 15.72 -4.71
CA ILE A 19 3.75 14.73 -4.79
C ILE A 19 3.25 14.37 -3.38
N ASN A 20 4.16 14.15 -2.44
CA ASN A 20 3.82 13.74 -1.08
C ASN A 20 3.16 14.87 -0.26
N VAL A 21 3.58 16.13 -0.47
CA VAL A 21 2.87 17.30 0.08
C VAL A 21 1.44 17.34 -0.47
N TYR A 22 1.27 17.15 -1.78
CA TYR A 22 -0.06 17.11 -2.41
C TYR A 22 -0.93 15.99 -1.82
N LEU A 23 -0.38 14.78 -1.63
CA LEU A 23 -1.11 13.67 -1.00
C LEU A 23 -1.55 13.99 0.42
N ILE A 24 -0.70 14.62 1.24
CA ILE A 24 -1.09 15.02 2.60
C ILE A 24 -2.24 16.03 2.55
N VAL A 25 -2.14 17.05 1.69
CA VAL A 25 -3.19 18.06 1.55
C VAL A 25 -4.52 17.46 1.08
N LEU A 26 -4.46 16.47 0.19
CA LEU A 26 -5.63 15.81 -0.39
C LEU A 26 -6.35 14.88 0.60
N TYR A 27 -5.61 14.17 1.46
CA TYR A 27 -6.19 13.13 2.32
C TYR A 27 -6.38 13.55 3.79
N GLN A 28 -5.73 14.61 4.27
CA GLN A 28 -5.86 15.06 5.67
C GLN A 28 -7.28 15.50 6.03
N HIS A 29 -7.69 15.25 7.28
CA HIS A 29 -8.95 15.75 7.83
C HIS A 29 -8.91 17.30 7.98
N PRO A 30 -10.03 18.03 7.79
CA PRO A 30 -10.09 19.48 7.97
C PRO A 30 -9.72 19.94 9.38
N ASP A 31 -10.06 19.16 10.41
CA ASP A 31 -9.77 19.48 11.81
C ASP A 31 -8.25 19.48 12.08
N ASP A 32 -7.50 18.64 11.37
CA ASP A 32 -6.04 18.50 11.57
C ASP A 32 -5.24 19.53 10.77
N LYS A 33 -5.87 20.48 10.04
CA LYS A 33 -5.17 21.37 9.09
C LYS A 33 -4.06 22.22 9.72
N ASN A 34 -4.25 22.73 10.94
CA ASN A 34 -3.34 23.70 11.55
C ASN A 34 -2.61 23.23 12.82
N GLU A 35 -2.85 22.02 13.32
CA GLU A 35 -2.35 21.60 14.65
C GLU A 35 -1.30 20.49 14.56
N ALA A 36 -1.55 19.44 13.77
CA ALA A 36 -0.76 18.20 13.77
C ALA A 36 0.55 18.25 12.95
N LEU A 37 1.49 19.16 13.26
CA LEU A 37 2.72 19.36 12.48
C LEU A 37 3.70 18.16 12.53
N LEU A 38 3.91 17.56 13.71
CA LEU A 38 4.86 16.44 13.87
C LEU A 38 4.47 15.22 13.02
N PRO A 39 3.22 14.70 13.10
CA PRO A 39 2.82 13.61 12.23
C PRO A 39 2.89 13.93 10.75
N LYS A 40 2.58 15.17 10.33
CA LYS A 40 2.66 15.58 8.92
C LYS A 40 4.09 15.50 8.38
N ILE A 41 5.07 15.94 9.16
CA ILE A 41 6.48 15.84 8.78
C ILE A 41 6.89 14.37 8.67
N LEU A 42 6.50 13.53 9.64
CA LEU A 42 6.81 12.09 9.60
C LEU A 42 6.16 11.39 8.41
N ILE A 43 4.93 11.76 8.06
CA ILE A 43 4.23 11.25 6.88
C ILE A 43 4.97 11.69 5.61
N LEU A 44 5.30 12.97 5.48
CA LEU A 44 6.00 13.49 4.31
C LEU A 44 7.33 12.77 4.08
N ILE A 45 8.15 12.65 5.13
CA ILE A 45 9.45 12.00 5.04
C ILE A 45 9.28 10.50 4.82
N GLY A 46 8.35 9.85 5.54
CA GLY A 46 8.10 8.41 5.41
C GLY A 46 7.62 8.01 4.01
N PHE A 47 6.71 8.75 3.39
CA PHE A 47 6.29 8.48 2.00
C PHE A 47 7.44 8.67 1.02
N THR A 48 8.28 9.67 1.26
CA THR A 48 9.46 9.93 0.43
C THR A 48 10.48 8.80 0.56
N ILE A 49 10.69 8.26 1.77
CA ILE A 49 11.54 7.08 1.99
C ILE A 49 10.95 5.84 1.31
N ALA A 50 9.63 5.62 1.40
CA ALA A 50 8.97 4.45 0.81
C ALA A 50 9.02 4.46 -0.74
N GLN A 51 8.89 5.62 -1.36
CA GLN A 51 9.01 5.76 -2.81
C GLN A 51 10.49 5.77 -3.24
N GLY A 52 11.34 6.43 -2.48
CA GLY A 52 12.78 6.49 -2.70
C GLY A 52 13.45 5.12 -2.62
N SER A 53 13.03 4.25 -1.70
CA SER A 53 13.55 2.87 -1.60
C SER A 53 13.23 2.03 -2.84
N VAL A 54 12.10 2.30 -3.50
CA VAL A 54 11.71 1.64 -4.76
C VAL A 54 12.49 2.19 -5.94
N LEU A 55 12.73 3.52 -5.99
CA LEU A 55 13.57 4.16 -6.99
C LEU A 55 15.08 3.90 -6.80
N LEU A 56 15.48 3.35 -5.66
CA LEU A 56 16.86 2.97 -5.41
C LEU A 56 17.29 1.79 -6.30
N LEU A 57 16.35 0.92 -6.71
CA LEU A 57 16.61 -0.17 -7.67
C LEU A 57 17.12 0.34 -9.03
N PRO A 58 16.37 1.18 -9.78
CA PRO A 58 16.86 1.72 -11.04
C PRO A 58 18.10 2.61 -10.86
N LEU A 59 18.25 3.29 -9.72
CA LEU A 59 19.49 4.02 -9.40
C LEU A 59 20.70 3.08 -9.25
N ASP A 60 20.54 1.90 -8.64
CA ASP A 60 21.60 0.89 -8.52
C ASP A 60 21.99 0.31 -9.89
N VAL A 61 21.00 0.08 -10.76
CA VAL A 61 21.24 -0.33 -12.15
C VAL A 61 22.06 0.74 -12.88
N ALA A 62 21.58 1.99 -12.87
CA ALA A 62 22.27 3.10 -13.54
C ALA A 62 23.69 3.36 -13.00
N ASN A 63 23.91 3.15 -11.70
CA ASN A 63 25.22 3.31 -11.08
C ASN A 63 26.22 2.22 -11.51
N ASN A 64 25.75 1.02 -11.88
CA ASN A 64 26.61 -0.10 -12.30
C ASN A 64 26.75 -0.23 -13.82
N GLU A 65 25.83 0.31 -14.62
CA GLU A 65 25.86 0.21 -16.08
C GLU A 65 26.93 1.09 -16.75
N GLY A 66 27.48 2.07 -16.05
CA GLY A 66 28.46 2.99 -16.62
C GLY A 66 27.83 3.93 -17.65
N TYR A 67 28.08 5.23 -17.49
CA TYR A 67 27.58 6.25 -18.39
C TYR A 67 27.96 6.01 -19.87
N ALA A 68 27.12 6.46 -20.81
CA ALA A 68 27.43 6.53 -22.24
C ALA A 68 28.61 7.51 -22.49
N GLY A 69 29.83 6.98 -22.36
CA GLY A 69 31.08 7.76 -22.38
C GLY A 69 32.25 7.03 -21.71
N CYS A 70 31.95 6.12 -20.77
CA CYS A 70 32.95 5.31 -20.05
C CYS A 70 33.61 4.28 -20.96
N SER A 71 32.88 3.72 -21.93
CA SER A 71 33.38 2.76 -22.92
C SER A 71 34.22 3.40 -24.03
N SER A 72 34.10 4.73 -24.22
CA SER A 72 34.82 5.51 -25.24
C SER A 72 36.08 6.22 -24.72
N GLY A 73 36.47 5.99 -23.45
CA GLY A 73 37.74 6.47 -22.88
C GLY A 73 37.87 7.99 -22.74
N PHE A 74 36.76 8.74 -22.73
CA PHE A 74 36.81 10.20 -22.69
C PHE A 74 36.92 10.77 -21.26
N ASP A 75 36.46 10.03 -20.23
CA ASP A 75 36.72 10.36 -18.82
C ASP A 75 36.38 9.16 -17.91
N THR A 76 37.38 8.41 -17.46
CA THR A 76 37.20 7.25 -16.55
C THR A 76 37.04 7.64 -15.08
N ASP A 77 37.28 8.90 -14.71
CA ASP A 77 37.22 9.36 -13.31
C ASP A 77 35.79 9.76 -12.88
N SER A 78 34.88 9.92 -13.84
CA SER A 78 33.49 10.36 -13.65
C SER A 78 32.45 9.23 -13.71
N CYS A 79 32.88 7.98 -13.91
CA CYS A 79 32.01 6.83 -14.15
C CYS A 79 31.50 6.17 -12.86
N GLY A 80 30.23 6.39 -12.51
CA GLY A 80 29.60 5.77 -11.34
C GLY A 80 30.34 6.04 -10.03
N GLY A 81 30.23 5.12 -9.08
CA GLY A 81 30.99 5.16 -7.82
C GLY A 81 30.22 5.64 -6.59
N LEU A 82 28.88 5.68 -6.66
CA LEU A 82 28.10 5.72 -5.42
C LEU A 82 28.23 4.38 -4.70
N ASN A 83 28.47 4.42 -3.39
CA ASN A 83 28.49 3.22 -2.57
C ASN A 83 27.06 2.74 -2.35
N MET A 84 26.53 1.99 -3.32
CA MET A 84 25.15 1.50 -3.29
C MET A 84 24.91 0.55 -2.11
N ASN A 85 25.91 -0.22 -1.69
CA ASN A 85 25.79 -1.07 -0.49
C ASN A 85 25.46 -0.24 0.76
N LEU A 86 26.23 0.82 0.99
CA LEU A 86 26.02 1.74 2.11
C LEU A 86 24.68 2.48 1.98
N LEU A 87 24.28 2.87 0.77
CA LEU A 87 23.01 3.54 0.54
C LEU A 87 21.80 2.63 0.83
N TRP A 88 21.84 1.37 0.38
CA TRP A 88 20.83 0.36 0.72
C TRP A 88 20.76 0.11 2.23
N GLU A 89 21.90 -0.01 2.89
CA GLU A 89 21.99 -0.20 4.34
C GLU A 89 21.37 0.99 5.10
N ILE A 90 21.72 2.23 4.74
CA ILE A 90 21.16 3.45 5.34
C ILE A 90 19.64 3.48 5.17
N ILE A 91 19.13 3.23 3.96
CA ILE A 91 17.69 3.30 3.70
C ILE A 91 16.93 2.22 4.49
N TYR A 92 17.45 0.99 4.55
CA TYR A 92 16.77 -0.09 5.28
C TYR A 92 16.84 0.06 6.79
N ILE A 93 17.95 0.57 7.35
CA ILE A 93 18.02 0.97 8.76
C ILE A 93 17.04 2.12 9.03
N THR A 94 16.95 3.10 8.12
CA THR A 94 16.01 4.22 8.27
C THR A 94 14.56 3.72 8.26
N ILE A 95 14.19 2.81 7.36
CA ILE A 95 12.85 2.18 7.34
C ILE A 95 12.58 1.44 8.65
N LEU A 96 13.57 0.67 9.15
CA LEU A 96 13.44 -0.05 10.42
C LEU A 96 13.16 0.93 11.56
N VAL A 97 13.97 1.98 11.71
CA VAL A 97 13.78 3.02 12.74
C VAL A 97 12.43 3.72 12.58
N TYR A 98 11.97 3.98 11.35
CA TYR A 98 10.65 4.55 11.11
C TYR A 98 9.53 3.66 11.64
N VAL A 99 9.58 2.37 11.30
CA VAL A 99 8.53 1.41 11.67
C VAL A 99 8.57 1.06 13.15
N THR A 100 9.75 0.97 13.76
CA THR A 100 9.88 0.56 15.17
C THR A 100 9.86 1.70 16.16
N PHE A 101 10.21 2.92 15.75
CA PHE A 101 10.35 4.07 16.64
C PHE A 101 9.45 5.25 16.23
N PHE A 102 9.67 5.86 15.07
CA PHE A 102 8.99 7.12 14.75
C PHE A 102 7.48 6.98 14.59
N ILE A 103 7.01 5.93 13.91
CA ILE A 103 5.57 5.71 13.69
C ILE A 103 4.85 5.35 15.01
N PRO A 104 5.29 4.34 15.78
CA PRO A 104 4.62 4.00 17.04
C PRO A 104 4.65 5.16 18.04
N PHE A 105 5.78 5.84 18.18
CA PHE A 105 5.89 7.02 19.03
C PHE A 105 4.89 8.11 18.62
N ALA A 106 4.80 8.42 17.33
CA ALA A 106 3.87 9.45 16.84
C ALA A 106 2.40 9.07 17.02
N ILE A 107 2.07 7.78 16.87
CA ILE A 107 0.72 7.26 17.14
C ILE A 107 0.38 7.42 18.63
N PHE A 108 1.25 6.95 19.54
CA PHE A 108 1.01 7.07 20.98
C PHE A 108 1.01 8.52 21.48
N TYR A 109 1.85 9.37 20.90
CA TYR A 109 1.86 10.80 21.19
C TYR A 109 0.54 11.47 20.78
N TYR A 110 0.01 11.12 19.60
CA TYR A 110 -1.26 11.65 19.11
C TYR A 110 -2.47 11.12 19.92
N GLU A 111 -2.47 9.83 20.26
CA GLU A 111 -3.55 9.24 21.08
C GLU A 111 -3.57 9.79 22.52
N ALA A 112 -2.43 10.24 23.04
CA ALA A 112 -2.34 10.90 24.35
C ALA A 112 -2.93 12.32 24.32
N ASP A 113 -2.95 12.99 23.17
CA ASP A 113 -3.53 14.32 22.98
C ASP A 113 -5.07 14.30 22.93
N ASP A 114 -5.65 13.23 22.37
CA ASP A 114 -7.11 12.99 22.31
C ASP A 114 -7.77 12.70 23.69
N GLY A 115 -7.03 12.83 24.80
CA GLY A 115 -7.58 12.84 26.15
C GLY A 115 -8.00 11.48 26.74
N MET A 116 -7.64 10.35 26.10
CA MET A 116 -7.85 9.00 26.65
C MET A 116 -6.82 8.59 27.73
N GLY A 117 -5.88 9.48 28.06
CA GLY A 117 -4.82 9.23 29.04
C GLY A 117 -5.28 9.38 30.50
N ASN A 118 -4.58 8.71 31.41
CA ASN A 118 -4.76 8.88 32.86
C ASN A 118 -4.52 10.35 33.24
N SER A 119 -5.50 10.97 33.91
CA SER A 119 -5.46 12.32 34.47
C SER A 119 -4.26 12.47 35.44
N GLY A 120 -3.13 12.99 34.95
CA GLY A 120 -1.99 13.40 35.78
C GLY A 120 -0.59 13.13 35.23
N GLU A 121 -0.42 12.34 34.16
CA GLU A 121 0.89 12.12 33.54
C GLU A 121 1.15 13.05 32.35
N SER A 122 2.40 13.50 32.18
CA SER A 122 2.78 14.27 31.01
C SER A 122 2.65 13.42 29.74
N MET A 123 2.04 13.97 28.70
CA MET A 123 1.71 13.28 27.44
C MET A 123 2.92 12.55 26.83
N PHE A 124 4.09 13.20 26.90
CA PHE A 124 5.36 12.65 26.44
C PHE A 124 5.83 11.43 27.25
N CYS A 125 5.64 11.43 28.58
CA CYS A 125 6.01 10.32 29.45
C CYS A 125 5.08 9.11 29.23
N GLY A 126 3.79 9.36 29.00
CA GLY A 126 2.83 8.33 28.61
C GLY A 126 3.23 7.63 27.31
N ALA A 127 3.49 8.41 26.25
CA ALA A 127 3.91 7.86 24.96
C ALA A 127 5.24 7.09 25.04
N LEU A 128 6.23 7.62 25.77
CA LEU A 128 7.54 6.96 25.94
C LEU A 128 7.46 5.59 26.61
N LYS A 129 6.54 5.38 27.57
CA LYS A 129 6.40 4.08 28.24
C LYS A 129 5.95 2.99 27.27
N TYR A 130 4.96 3.29 26.44
CA TYR A 130 4.48 2.36 25.41
C TYR A 130 5.52 2.16 24.31
N GLU A 131 6.24 3.23 23.95
CA GLU A 131 7.32 3.17 22.98
C GLU A 131 8.47 2.24 23.43
N ILE A 132 8.90 2.33 24.68
CA ILE A 132 9.93 1.43 25.24
C ILE A 132 9.48 -0.04 25.14
N LEU A 133 8.20 -0.32 25.38
CA LEU A 133 7.66 -1.68 25.26
C LEU A 133 7.74 -2.18 23.80
N VAL A 134 7.40 -1.33 22.83
CA VAL A 134 7.50 -1.65 21.40
C VAL A 134 8.96 -1.91 21.01
N LEU A 135 9.90 -1.06 21.45
CA LEU A 135 11.33 -1.23 21.17
C LEU A 135 11.91 -2.51 21.77
N ILE A 136 11.51 -2.88 23.00
CA ILE A 136 11.92 -4.14 23.62
C ILE A 136 11.41 -5.32 22.80
N ALA A 137 10.13 -5.29 22.40
CA ALA A 137 9.53 -6.35 21.61
C ALA A 137 10.16 -6.48 20.21
N SER A 138 10.41 -5.35 19.53
CA SER A 138 11.04 -5.34 18.20
C SER A 138 12.49 -5.82 18.27
N THR A 139 13.27 -5.34 19.25
CA THR A 139 14.68 -5.73 19.43
C THR A 139 14.79 -7.21 19.78
N LEU A 140 13.95 -7.71 20.69
CA LEU A 140 13.90 -9.14 21.02
C LEU A 140 13.61 -9.97 19.76
N THR A 141 12.64 -9.54 18.95
CA THR A 141 12.30 -10.23 17.70
C THR A 141 13.49 -10.23 16.73
N LEU A 142 14.13 -9.08 16.49
CA LEU A 142 15.28 -8.97 15.59
C LEU A 142 16.47 -9.81 16.05
N VAL A 143 16.79 -9.79 17.35
CA VAL A 143 17.90 -10.58 17.93
C VAL A 143 17.64 -12.07 17.76
N LEU A 144 16.42 -12.53 18.04
CA LEU A 144 16.04 -13.93 17.83
C LEU A 144 16.11 -14.31 16.35
N MET A 145 15.59 -13.46 15.46
CA MET A 145 15.66 -13.73 14.02
C MET A 145 17.12 -13.81 13.55
N TYR A 146 17.98 -12.89 13.97
CA TYR A 146 19.40 -12.89 13.59
C TYR A 146 20.16 -14.11 14.13
N SER A 147 19.95 -14.47 15.41
CA SER A 147 20.68 -15.58 16.04
C SER A 147 20.36 -16.95 15.43
N TYR A 148 19.12 -17.16 14.98
CA TYR A 148 18.68 -18.45 14.44
C TYR A 148 18.63 -18.50 12.91
N LEU A 149 18.55 -17.35 12.21
CA LEU A 149 18.21 -17.30 10.78
C LEU A 149 19.25 -16.53 9.93
N GLY A 150 20.39 -16.12 10.48
CA GLY A 150 21.34 -15.21 9.80
C GLY A 150 22.31 -15.82 8.76
N THR A 151 22.25 -17.12 8.47
CA THR A 151 23.24 -17.83 7.63
C THR A 151 22.70 -18.17 6.24
N THR A 152 23.55 -18.23 5.20
CA THR A 152 23.15 -18.44 3.79
C THR A 152 24.03 -19.46 3.06
N ASN A 153 23.46 -20.29 2.17
CA ASN A 153 24.16 -21.35 1.42
C ASN A 153 23.90 -21.28 -0.10
N ILE A 154 24.86 -20.80 -0.89
CA ILE A 154 24.66 -20.45 -2.32
C ILE A 154 25.03 -21.62 -3.27
N PRO A 155 24.09 -22.17 -4.08
CA PRO A 155 24.35 -23.19 -5.09
C PRO A 155 24.65 -22.60 -6.49
N VAL A 156 25.43 -23.32 -7.33
CA VAL A 156 25.81 -22.92 -8.70
C VAL A 156 25.21 -23.90 -9.73
N THR A 157 24.49 -23.40 -10.74
CA THR A 157 23.90 -24.21 -11.84
C THR A 157 23.91 -23.44 -13.18
N THR A 158 24.04 -24.15 -14.32
CA THR A 158 24.10 -23.59 -15.69
C THR A 158 22.94 -24.08 -16.56
N TYR A 159 22.41 -23.22 -17.44
CA TYR A 159 21.25 -23.52 -18.30
C TYR A 159 21.41 -22.96 -19.72
N THR A 160 20.76 -23.59 -20.71
CA THR A 160 20.63 -23.15 -22.12
C THR A 160 19.20 -23.42 -22.61
N ALA A 161 18.55 -22.49 -23.32
CA ALA A 161 17.18 -22.66 -23.82
C ALA A 161 16.92 -21.95 -25.17
N ALA A 162 15.91 -22.42 -25.92
CA ALA A 162 15.47 -21.96 -27.25
C ALA A 162 13.94 -21.67 -27.27
N VAL A 163 13.49 -20.82 -28.22
CA VAL A 163 12.20 -20.07 -28.19
C VAL A 163 11.23 -20.48 -29.32
N ALA A 164 9.90 -20.47 -29.06
CA ALA A 164 8.83 -20.59 -30.07
C ALA A 164 7.56 -19.74 -29.71
N SER A 165 6.73 -19.43 -30.73
CA SER A 165 5.75 -18.32 -30.80
C SER A 165 4.24 -18.71 -30.76
N HIS A 166 3.36 -17.73 -30.46
CA HIS A 166 1.90 -17.86 -30.22
C HIS A 166 1.00 -17.09 -31.23
N THR A 167 -0.31 -17.43 -31.27
CA THR A 167 -1.40 -16.79 -32.07
C THR A 167 -2.59 -16.31 -31.19
N SER A 168 -3.43 -15.40 -31.73
CA SER A 168 -4.36 -14.48 -31.02
C SER A 168 -5.88 -14.70 -31.24
N TRP A 169 -6.74 -14.10 -30.39
CA TRP A 169 -8.22 -14.05 -30.49
C TRP A 169 -8.81 -12.69 -30.04
N THR A 170 -10.06 -12.36 -30.43
CA THR A 170 -10.78 -11.06 -30.22
C THR A 170 -12.05 -11.17 -29.36
N ILE A 171 -12.48 -10.10 -28.67
CA ILE A 171 -13.75 -10.02 -27.87
C ILE A 171 -14.54 -8.71 -28.17
N SER A 172 -15.88 -8.77 -28.11
CA SER A 172 -16.86 -7.69 -28.36
C SER A 172 -17.23 -6.82 -27.14
N ALA A 173 -17.79 -5.62 -27.39
CA ALA A 173 -18.06 -4.55 -26.43
C ALA A 173 -19.50 -4.48 -25.85
N GLY A 174 -19.63 -3.83 -24.68
CA GLY A 174 -20.87 -3.25 -24.11
C GLY A 174 -20.99 -3.52 -22.60
N SER A 175 -21.17 -2.54 -21.70
CA SER A 175 -22.16 -1.45 -21.67
C SER A 175 -21.64 -0.17 -20.98
N TRP A 176 -22.05 1.00 -21.50
CA TRP A 176 -21.62 2.32 -21.03
C TRP A 176 -22.62 2.93 -20.01
N PRO A 177 -22.13 3.69 -19.02
CA PRO A 177 -22.98 4.41 -18.06
C PRO A 177 -23.80 5.51 -18.73
N ARG A 178 -25.01 5.75 -18.22
CA ARG A 178 -25.95 6.78 -18.71
C ARG A 178 -26.13 7.88 -17.67
N HIS A 179 -26.50 9.06 -18.16
CA HIS A 179 -26.89 10.21 -17.36
C HIS A 179 -28.14 9.89 -16.51
N MET A 180 -28.15 10.30 -15.24
CA MET A 180 -29.25 10.11 -14.30
C MET A 180 -30.30 11.22 -14.49
N ASP A 181 -31.58 10.87 -14.55
CA ASP A 181 -32.67 11.84 -14.77
C ASP A 181 -32.96 12.66 -13.50
N ALA A 182 -33.55 13.85 -13.63
CA ALA A 182 -33.82 14.76 -12.50
C ALA A 182 -34.81 14.16 -11.49
N ILE A 183 -35.74 13.32 -11.95
CA ILE A 183 -36.69 12.58 -11.10
C ILE A 183 -35.96 11.48 -10.33
N GLU A 184 -35.08 10.73 -11.02
CA GLU A 184 -34.26 9.68 -10.42
C GLU A 184 -33.30 10.26 -9.36
N PHE A 185 -32.77 11.46 -9.57
CA PHE A 185 -31.99 12.18 -8.57
C PHE A 185 -32.80 12.57 -7.33
N ALA A 186 -34.02 13.10 -7.50
CA ALA A 186 -34.89 13.45 -6.38
C ALA A 186 -35.28 12.21 -5.54
N GLU A 187 -35.53 11.08 -6.20
CA GLU A 187 -35.75 9.79 -5.56
C GLU A 187 -34.51 9.28 -4.82
N ALA A 188 -33.32 9.38 -5.44
CA ALA A 188 -32.05 9.03 -4.80
C ALA A 188 -31.80 9.89 -3.55
N GLN A 189 -32.05 11.20 -3.61
CA GLN A 189 -31.93 12.11 -2.48
C GLN A 189 -32.89 11.77 -1.34
N LEU A 190 -34.15 11.42 -1.64
CA LEU A 190 -35.13 10.96 -0.66
C LEU A 190 -34.72 9.62 -0.03
N SER A 191 -34.19 8.70 -0.84
CA SER A 191 -33.71 7.40 -0.36
C SER A 191 -32.55 7.55 0.62
N VAL A 192 -31.60 8.45 0.33
CA VAL A 192 -30.46 8.74 1.20
C VAL A 192 -30.91 9.42 2.49
N ARG A 193 -31.83 10.41 2.43
CA ARG A 193 -32.42 11.01 3.63
C ARG A 193 -33.10 9.98 4.53
N THR A 194 -33.83 9.03 3.94
CA THR A 194 -34.50 7.95 4.68
C THR A 194 -33.46 7.05 5.39
N ARG A 195 -32.41 6.65 4.67
CA ARG A 195 -31.30 5.86 5.23
C ARG A 195 -30.53 6.59 6.33
N VAL A 196 -30.32 7.91 6.21
CA VAL A 196 -29.72 8.75 7.27
C VAL A 196 -30.57 8.66 8.54
N ASN A 197 -31.88 8.89 8.43
CA ASN A 197 -32.78 8.85 9.58
C ASN A 197 -32.81 7.45 10.24
N GLU A 198 -32.79 6.39 9.45
CA GLU A 198 -32.70 5.01 9.95
C GLU A 198 -31.40 4.75 10.71
N LEU A 199 -30.26 5.20 10.19
CA LEU A 199 -28.97 5.05 10.86
C LEU A 199 -28.89 5.89 12.15
N ILE A 200 -29.48 7.09 12.17
CA ILE A 200 -29.58 7.89 13.40
C ILE A 200 -30.36 7.13 14.47
N GLU A 201 -31.51 6.56 14.12
CA GLU A 201 -32.32 5.76 15.05
C GLU A 201 -31.55 4.52 15.55
N ILE A 202 -30.83 3.80 14.67
CA ILE A 202 -29.98 2.66 15.06
C ILE A 202 -28.86 3.11 16.00
N GLY A 203 -28.25 4.27 15.75
CA GLY A 203 -27.21 4.86 16.60
C GLY A 203 -27.72 5.20 18.00
N GLU A 204 -28.92 5.79 18.10
CA GLU A 204 -29.58 6.04 19.40
C GLU A 204 -29.89 4.74 20.14
N LEU A 205 -30.37 3.72 19.44
CA LEU A 205 -30.67 2.41 20.02
C LEU A 205 -29.39 1.75 20.58
N LEU A 206 -28.29 1.77 19.83
CA LEU A 206 -26.99 1.28 20.27
C LEU A 206 -26.47 2.03 21.50
N LYS A 207 -26.62 3.37 21.52
CA LYS A 207 -26.23 4.19 22.67
C LYS A 207 -27.04 3.81 23.92
N ARG A 208 -28.35 3.63 23.79
CA ARG A 208 -29.22 3.22 24.90
C ARG A 208 -28.90 1.79 25.38
N GLU A 209 -28.69 0.84 24.48
CA GLU A 209 -28.34 -0.54 24.83
C GLU A 209 -27.03 -0.61 25.64
N ARG A 210 -26.03 0.21 25.31
CA ARG A 210 -24.78 0.32 26.08
C ARG A 210 -24.97 0.88 27.49
N VAL A 211 -25.84 1.87 27.66
CA VAL A 211 -26.18 2.43 28.98
C VAL A 211 -26.89 1.39 29.83
N THR A 212 -27.94 0.75 29.30
CA THR A 212 -28.68 -0.31 30.01
C THR A 212 -27.77 -1.49 30.36
N LYS A 213 -26.83 -1.83 29.47
CA LYS A 213 -25.83 -2.87 29.74
C LYS A 213 -24.86 -2.49 30.85
N ALA A 214 -24.43 -1.23 30.91
CA ALA A 214 -23.55 -0.74 31.98
C ALA A 214 -24.24 -0.80 33.36
N GLU A 215 -25.56 -0.66 33.40
CA GLU A 215 -26.38 -0.81 34.62
C GLU A 215 -26.65 -2.27 34.99
N SER A 216 -26.59 -3.20 34.02
CA SER A 216 -26.85 -4.63 34.24
C SER A 216 -25.62 -5.39 34.76
N SER A 217 -25.74 -6.10 35.89
CA SER A 217 -24.66 -6.96 36.44
C SER A 217 -24.66 -8.36 35.80
N LEU A 218 -24.15 -8.46 34.58
CA LEU A 218 -23.98 -9.74 33.88
C LEU A 218 -22.77 -10.52 34.40
N GLY A 219 -22.91 -11.84 34.58
CA GLY A 219 -21.79 -12.73 34.91
C GLY A 219 -20.68 -12.71 33.85
N TYR A 220 -19.44 -13.05 34.23
CA TYR A 220 -18.23 -12.90 33.39
C TYR A 220 -18.36 -13.47 31.96
N TRP A 221 -18.86 -14.71 31.83
CA TRP A 221 -19.04 -15.37 30.53
C TRP A 221 -20.13 -14.74 29.66
N ALA A 222 -21.22 -14.30 30.29
CA ALA A 222 -22.30 -13.58 29.61
C ALA A 222 -21.81 -12.20 29.14
N ASN A 223 -21.02 -11.51 29.97
CA ASN A 223 -20.46 -10.21 29.65
C ASN A 223 -19.45 -10.30 28.48
N ARG A 224 -18.60 -11.33 28.45
CA ARG A 224 -17.67 -11.57 27.34
C ARG A 224 -18.39 -11.87 26.01
N ARG A 225 -19.45 -12.69 26.04
CA ARG A 225 -20.29 -12.98 24.85
C ARG A 225 -21.03 -11.74 24.37
N SER A 226 -21.61 -10.97 25.30
CA SER A 226 -22.30 -9.72 25.01
C SER A 226 -21.34 -8.66 24.43
N ASN A 227 -20.14 -8.50 24.97
CA ASN A 227 -19.11 -7.59 24.43
C ASN A 227 -18.69 -7.97 23.01
N LYS A 228 -18.61 -9.27 22.70
CA LYS A 228 -18.34 -9.74 21.34
C LYS A 228 -19.47 -9.37 20.38
N ASN A 229 -20.72 -9.57 20.78
CA ASN A 229 -21.90 -9.20 19.97
C ASN A 229 -22.00 -7.68 19.77
N ASP A 230 -21.87 -6.89 20.83
CA ASP A 230 -21.89 -5.42 20.76
C ASP A 230 -20.81 -4.91 19.78
N ARG A 231 -19.58 -5.43 19.89
CA ARG A 231 -18.51 -5.09 18.95
C ARG A 231 -18.85 -5.46 17.51
N GLN A 232 -19.53 -6.58 17.26
CA GLN A 232 -19.98 -6.97 15.92
C GLN A 232 -21.07 -6.03 15.39
N THR A 233 -22.06 -5.67 16.22
CA THR A 233 -23.15 -4.76 15.85
C THR A 233 -22.62 -3.38 15.53
N VAL A 234 -21.69 -2.87 16.35
CA VAL A 234 -21.04 -1.56 16.14
C VAL A 234 -20.21 -1.56 14.86
N ASN A 235 -19.51 -2.65 14.53
CA ASN A 235 -18.77 -2.74 13.28
C ASN A 235 -19.71 -2.71 12.05
N LYS A 236 -20.85 -3.41 12.11
CA LYS A 236 -21.87 -3.37 11.03
C LYS A 236 -22.49 -1.97 10.89
N PHE A 237 -22.76 -1.31 12.01
CA PHE A 237 -23.23 0.07 12.02
C PHE A 237 -22.21 1.02 11.39
N LYS A 238 -20.93 0.94 11.78
CA LYS A 238 -19.84 1.71 11.17
C LYS A 238 -19.74 1.49 9.67
N GLN A 239 -19.87 0.24 9.21
CA GLN A 239 -19.86 -0.08 7.78
C GLN A 239 -21.05 0.56 7.04
N ALA A 240 -22.25 0.52 7.63
CA ALA A 240 -23.45 1.12 7.03
C ALA A 240 -23.37 2.66 6.95
N VAL A 241 -22.84 3.30 8.00
CA VAL A 241 -22.55 4.74 8.02
C VAL A 241 -21.50 5.10 6.96
N PHE A 242 -20.40 4.35 6.89
CA PHE A 242 -19.34 4.58 5.91
C PHE A 242 -19.85 4.53 4.47
N MET A 243 -20.68 3.55 4.12
CA MET A 243 -21.25 3.47 2.77
C MET A 243 -22.27 4.58 2.50
N LEU A 244 -23.06 4.97 3.51
CA LEU A 244 -23.98 6.10 3.37
C LEU A 244 -23.24 7.43 3.17
N GLU A 245 -22.12 7.65 3.86
CA GLU A 245 -21.26 8.82 3.63
C GLU A 245 -20.75 8.86 2.19
N ASN A 246 -20.27 7.73 1.65
CA ASN A 246 -19.84 7.64 0.25
C ASN A 246 -21.01 7.97 -0.71
N ASP A 247 -22.21 7.44 -0.46
CA ASP A 247 -23.39 7.74 -1.29
C ASP A 247 -23.75 9.24 -1.25
N VAL A 248 -23.60 9.90 -0.09
CA VAL A 248 -23.81 11.35 0.06
C VAL A 248 -22.75 12.14 -0.71
N GLU A 249 -21.48 11.73 -0.67
CA GLU A 249 -20.41 12.35 -1.46
C GLU A 249 -20.67 12.23 -2.97
N GLU A 250 -21.06 11.04 -3.44
CA GLU A 250 -21.47 10.81 -4.84
C GLU A 250 -22.64 11.73 -5.24
N LEU A 251 -23.66 11.85 -4.38
CA LEU A 251 -24.78 12.77 -4.63
C LEU A 251 -24.36 14.24 -4.66
N LYS A 252 -23.41 14.66 -3.83
CA LYS A 252 -22.88 16.05 -3.83
C LYS A 252 -22.18 16.37 -5.15
N LEU A 253 -21.47 15.41 -5.75
CA LEU A 253 -20.84 15.59 -7.07
C LEU A 253 -21.87 15.87 -8.17
N CYS A 254 -23.08 15.30 -8.07
CA CYS A 254 -24.16 15.52 -9.03
C CYS A 254 -24.85 16.89 -8.92
N HIS A 255 -24.74 17.60 -7.78
CA HIS A 255 -25.50 18.83 -7.53
C HIS A 255 -24.63 20.06 -7.26
N GLU A 256 -23.78 20.03 -6.23
CA GLU A 256 -22.99 21.20 -5.79
C GLU A 256 -21.75 21.41 -6.66
N ASN A 257 -21.08 20.32 -7.05
CA ASN A 257 -19.81 20.37 -7.77
C ASN A 257 -19.93 20.12 -9.27
N TYR A 258 -21.14 19.94 -9.84
CA TYR A 258 -21.30 19.63 -11.27
C TYR A 258 -20.73 20.73 -12.17
N ALA A 259 -20.99 22.00 -11.84
CA ALA A 259 -20.52 23.14 -12.63
C ALA A 259 -19.00 23.39 -12.52
N SER A 260 -18.36 22.92 -11.43
CA SER A 260 -16.92 23.07 -11.19
C SER A 260 -16.13 21.78 -11.47
N TYR A 261 -16.81 20.68 -11.80
CA TYR A 261 -16.18 19.40 -12.03
C TYR A 261 -15.45 19.40 -13.38
N ASN A 262 -14.14 19.24 -13.33
CA ASN A 262 -13.31 19.24 -14.53
C ASN A 262 -13.53 17.94 -15.32
N PRO A 263 -14.08 17.99 -16.55
CA PRO A 263 -14.35 16.80 -17.36
C PRO A 263 -13.08 16.05 -17.80
N LEU A 264 -11.90 16.67 -17.69
CA LEU A 264 -10.62 16.02 -17.96
C LEU A 264 -10.23 15.00 -16.89
N VAL A 265 -10.75 15.13 -15.66
CA VAL A 265 -10.44 14.21 -14.55
C VAL A 265 -10.85 12.77 -14.86
N PRO A 266 -12.11 12.46 -15.26
CA PRO A 266 -12.49 11.09 -15.60
C PRO A 266 -11.78 10.56 -16.85
N ILE A 267 -11.48 11.42 -17.83
CA ILE A 267 -10.71 11.03 -19.03
C ILE A 267 -9.29 10.63 -18.64
N PHE A 268 -8.64 11.43 -17.79
CA PHE A 268 -7.32 11.14 -17.26
C PHE A 268 -7.32 9.85 -16.42
N GLN A 269 -8.34 9.64 -15.58
CA GLN A 269 -8.48 8.40 -14.81
C GLN A 269 -8.68 7.17 -15.70
N LEU A 270 -9.43 7.29 -16.80
CA LEU A 270 -9.60 6.21 -17.79
C LEU A 270 -8.28 5.90 -18.49
N PHE A 271 -7.55 6.92 -18.93
CA PHE A 271 -6.24 6.77 -19.54
C PHE A 271 -5.23 6.09 -18.58
N LEU A 272 -5.18 6.55 -17.33
CA LEU A 272 -4.35 5.93 -16.28
C LEU A 272 -4.77 4.48 -16.01
N GLY A 273 -6.08 4.19 -16.04
CA GLY A 273 -6.63 2.84 -15.91
C GLY A 273 -6.18 1.92 -17.04
N LEU A 274 -6.16 2.40 -18.29
CA LEU A 274 -5.66 1.64 -19.44
C LEU A 274 -4.17 1.32 -19.30
N ILE A 275 -3.35 2.30 -18.93
CA ILE A 275 -1.91 2.10 -18.69
C ILE A 275 -1.70 1.10 -17.56
N SER A 276 -2.42 1.23 -16.44
CA SER A 276 -2.36 0.31 -15.32
C SER A 276 -2.73 -1.12 -15.73
N MET A 277 -3.76 -1.28 -16.57
CA MET A 277 -4.13 -2.60 -17.11
C MET A 277 -2.97 -3.21 -17.90
N ILE A 278 -2.33 -2.43 -18.79
CA ILE A 278 -1.17 -2.89 -19.58
C ILE A 278 -0.02 -3.30 -18.66
N LEU A 279 0.35 -2.44 -17.71
CA LEU A 279 1.45 -2.72 -16.76
C LEU A 279 1.18 -3.97 -15.92
N SER A 280 -0.05 -4.16 -15.43
CA SER A 280 -0.44 -5.38 -14.72
C SER A 280 -0.33 -6.64 -15.58
N LEU A 281 -0.74 -6.57 -16.84
CA LEU A 281 -0.61 -7.70 -17.77
C LEU A 281 0.87 -8.03 -18.02
N LEU A 282 1.71 -7.02 -18.24
CA LEU A 282 3.15 -7.20 -18.43
C LEU A 282 3.82 -7.82 -17.19
N TRP A 283 3.41 -7.43 -15.98
CA TRP A 283 3.87 -8.06 -14.74
C TRP A 283 3.47 -9.54 -14.63
N ILE A 284 2.22 -9.88 -14.96
CA ILE A 284 1.77 -11.28 -14.96
C ILE A 284 2.56 -12.09 -15.99
N LEU A 285 2.78 -11.54 -17.18
CA LEU A 285 3.59 -12.18 -18.22
C LEU A 285 5.04 -12.39 -17.74
N GLN A 286 5.66 -11.40 -17.10
CA GLN A 286 7.01 -11.54 -16.55
C GLN A 286 7.07 -12.68 -15.52
N ILE A 287 6.08 -12.80 -14.64
CA ILE A 287 6.01 -13.91 -13.67
C ILE A 287 5.92 -15.25 -14.40
N CYS A 288 5.01 -15.37 -15.37
CA CYS A 288 4.75 -16.63 -16.07
C CYS A 288 5.86 -17.06 -17.05
N LEU A 289 6.52 -16.11 -17.72
CA LEU A 289 7.51 -16.39 -18.76
C LEU A 289 8.94 -16.48 -18.21
N PHE A 290 9.28 -15.63 -17.25
CA PHE A 290 10.64 -15.51 -16.74
C PHE A 290 10.83 -16.14 -15.36
N ILE A 291 9.94 -15.85 -14.40
CA ILE A 291 10.18 -16.22 -12.99
C ILE A 291 9.83 -17.69 -12.68
N LEU A 292 8.68 -18.17 -13.16
CA LEU A 292 8.17 -19.51 -12.81
C LEU A 292 8.90 -20.66 -13.52
N PRO A 293 9.17 -20.60 -14.84
CA PRO A 293 9.85 -21.69 -15.55
C PRO A 293 11.35 -21.72 -15.22
N SER A 294 11.88 -22.90 -14.93
CA SER A 294 13.32 -23.13 -14.77
C SER A 294 13.78 -24.23 -15.75
N PRO A 295 14.49 -23.89 -16.85
CA PRO A 295 14.97 -22.56 -17.27
C PRO A 295 13.85 -21.61 -17.74
N PRO A 296 14.08 -20.27 -17.73
CA PRO A 296 13.09 -19.30 -18.19
C PRO A 296 12.76 -19.51 -19.67
N LEU A 297 11.49 -19.28 -20.04
CA LEU A 297 11.04 -19.41 -21.44
C LEU A 297 11.61 -18.29 -22.31
N THR A 298 11.55 -17.06 -21.79
CA THR A 298 12.09 -15.85 -22.41
C THR A 298 12.45 -14.83 -21.32
N PRO A 299 13.55 -14.05 -21.45
CA PRO A 299 13.85 -12.94 -20.53
C PRO A 299 12.79 -11.81 -20.53
N PHE A 300 12.02 -11.69 -21.61
CA PHE A 300 10.84 -10.82 -21.80
C PHE A 300 11.09 -9.34 -21.43
N LEU A 301 10.70 -8.89 -20.23
CA LEU A 301 10.90 -7.49 -19.85
C LEU A 301 12.38 -7.14 -19.72
N ASN A 302 13.25 -8.10 -19.36
CA ASN A 302 14.69 -7.86 -19.32
C ASN A 302 15.23 -7.50 -20.72
N ASP A 303 14.87 -8.28 -21.75
CA ASP A 303 15.26 -7.96 -23.14
C ASP A 303 14.68 -6.61 -23.60
N TYR A 304 13.47 -6.27 -23.15
CA TYR A 304 12.87 -4.97 -23.45
C TYR A 304 13.69 -3.82 -22.83
N PHE A 305 14.13 -3.93 -21.58
CA PHE A 305 14.94 -2.89 -20.95
C PHE A 305 16.29 -2.73 -21.64
N GLU A 306 16.99 -3.85 -21.89
CA GLU A 306 18.27 -3.84 -22.62
C GLU A 306 18.12 -3.25 -24.03
N TRP A 307 17.06 -3.63 -24.75
CA TRP A 307 16.77 -3.07 -26.07
C TRP A 307 16.49 -1.56 -25.99
N PHE A 308 15.77 -1.11 -24.98
CA PHE A 308 15.39 0.30 -24.88
C PHE A 308 16.59 1.20 -24.52
N ASP A 309 17.57 0.67 -23.78
CA ASP A 309 18.83 1.37 -23.52
C ASP A 309 19.70 1.58 -24.76
N THR A 310 19.53 0.78 -25.82
CA THR A 310 20.23 1.02 -27.10
C THR A 310 19.83 2.33 -27.77
N TRP A 311 18.63 2.85 -27.48
CA TRP A 311 18.16 4.15 -28.00
C TRP A 311 18.72 5.29 -27.15
N PHE A 312 18.66 5.14 -25.83
CA PHE A 312 19.21 6.07 -24.86
C PHE A 312 19.37 5.34 -23.53
N SER A 313 20.58 5.31 -22.96
CA SER A 313 20.94 4.47 -21.81
C SER A 313 20.22 4.77 -20.48
N LEU A 314 19.29 5.74 -20.44
CA LEU A 314 18.43 5.98 -19.27
C LEU A 314 17.01 5.47 -19.48
N PHE A 315 16.64 5.06 -20.69
CA PHE A 315 15.26 4.68 -21.00
C PHE A 315 14.87 3.30 -20.45
N GLY A 316 15.79 2.34 -20.42
CA GLY A 316 15.63 1.08 -19.70
C GLY A 316 15.51 1.32 -18.20
N VAL A 317 16.42 2.11 -17.61
CA VAL A 317 16.39 2.49 -16.19
C VAL A 317 15.10 3.20 -15.79
N ILE A 318 14.65 4.19 -16.58
CA ILE A 318 13.38 4.89 -16.36
C ILE A 318 12.21 3.93 -16.49
N SER A 319 12.26 2.97 -17.43
CA SER A 319 11.21 1.95 -17.55
C SER A 319 11.15 1.07 -16.30
N VAL A 320 12.30 0.61 -15.78
CA VAL A 320 12.35 -0.13 -14.50
C VAL A 320 11.75 0.70 -13.37
N ALA A 321 12.05 2.00 -13.31
CA ALA A 321 11.46 2.92 -12.34
C ALA A 321 9.92 3.00 -12.46
N VAL A 322 9.40 3.05 -13.68
CA VAL A 322 7.93 3.06 -13.92
C VAL A 322 7.30 1.75 -13.48
N PHE A 323 7.89 0.59 -13.81
CA PHE A 323 7.36 -0.71 -13.42
C PHE A 323 7.40 -0.95 -11.90
N SER A 324 8.49 -0.54 -11.23
CA SER A 324 8.63 -0.71 -9.78
C SER A 324 7.73 0.26 -9.00
N MET A 325 7.66 1.53 -9.43
CA MET A 325 6.73 2.51 -8.85
C MET A 325 5.28 2.14 -9.09
N TYR A 326 4.96 1.47 -10.19
CA TYR A 326 3.62 0.93 -10.44
C TYR A 326 3.21 -0.10 -9.38
N LEU A 327 4.11 -1.03 -9.01
CA LEU A 327 3.83 -1.99 -7.94
C LEU A 327 3.65 -1.28 -6.59
N GLN A 328 4.49 -0.27 -6.30
CA GLN A 328 4.33 0.54 -5.10
C GLN A 328 2.99 1.29 -5.09
N ALA A 329 2.55 1.84 -6.22
CA ALA A 329 1.26 2.48 -6.36
C ALA A 329 0.09 1.48 -6.17
N CYS A 330 0.23 0.24 -6.63
CA CYS A 330 -0.73 -0.84 -6.37
C CYS A 330 -0.83 -1.16 -4.87
N VAL A 331 0.30 -1.22 -4.16
CA VAL A 331 0.34 -1.39 -2.70
C VAL A 331 -0.39 -0.24 -2.00
N VAL A 332 -0.05 1.01 -2.34
CA VAL A 332 -0.68 2.21 -1.76
C VAL A 332 -2.19 2.19 -1.99
N LYS A 333 -2.64 1.93 -3.22
CA LYS A 333 -4.06 1.81 -3.56
C LYS A 333 -4.74 0.66 -2.81
N GLY A 334 -4.04 -0.46 -2.62
CA GLY A 334 -4.47 -1.59 -1.79
C GLY A 334 -4.70 -1.18 -0.35
N CYS A 335 -3.73 -0.52 0.28
CA CYS A 335 -3.84 0.02 1.64
C CYS A 335 -5.04 0.97 1.78
N PHE A 336 -5.35 1.77 0.75
CA PHE A 336 -6.48 2.70 0.78
C PHE A 336 -7.83 1.99 0.62
N LYS A 337 -7.88 0.93 -0.20
CA LYS A 337 -9.10 0.18 -0.50
C LYS A 337 -9.48 -0.82 0.59
N PHE A 338 -8.51 -1.51 1.19
CA PHE A 338 -8.76 -2.51 2.23
C PHE A 338 -9.02 -1.83 3.59
N GLY A 339 -10.19 -1.20 3.73
CA GLY A 339 -10.65 -0.53 4.95
C GLY A 339 -11.36 -1.40 5.99
N VAL A 340 -11.14 -2.72 5.98
CA VAL A 340 -11.82 -3.66 6.90
C VAL A 340 -10.88 -4.81 7.27
N ARG A 341 -11.15 -5.48 8.41
CA ARG A 341 -10.33 -6.54 9.03
C ARG A 341 -9.74 -7.53 8.02
N PHE A 342 -8.46 -7.38 7.71
CA PHE A 342 -7.69 -8.40 7.00
C PHE A 342 -7.09 -9.34 8.05
N PHE A 343 -7.63 -10.57 8.10
CA PHE A 343 -7.35 -11.56 9.15
C PHE A 343 -7.52 -11.01 10.58
N PHE A 344 -6.43 -10.56 11.22
CA PHE A 344 -6.38 -10.18 12.63
C PHE A 344 -6.20 -8.67 12.87
N ILE A 345 -5.96 -7.86 11.82
CA ILE A 345 -5.62 -6.44 11.95
C ILE A 345 -6.76 -5.58 11.39
N THR A 346 -7.15 -4.53 12.13
CA THR A 346 -8.06 -3.50 11.63
C THR A 346 -7.27 -2.49 10.80
N LEU A 347 -7.37 -2.58 9.49
CA LEU A 347 -6.87 -1.56 8.57
C LEU A 347 -7.80 -0.35 8.56
N HIS A 348 -7.23 0.85 8.65
CA HIS A 348 -7.98 2.10 8.58
C HIS A 348 -8.02 2.57 7.13
N PRO A 349 -9.19 2.70 6.47
CA PRO A 349 -9.24 3.24 5.11
C PRO A 349 -8.77 4.69 5.08
N MET A 350 -8.07 5.07 4.01
CA MET A 350 -7.81 6.47 3.71
C MET A 350 -8.98 7.07 2.93
N LYS A 351 -9.50 8.20 3.41
CA LYS A 351 -10.53 9.01 2.75
C LYS A 351 -9.96 10.34 2.31
N VAL A 352 -10.35 10.79 1.13
CA VAL A 352 -10.04 12.14 0.64
C VAL A 352 -10.68 13.15 1.58
N ASN A 353 -9.93 14.15 2.04
CA ASN A 353 -10.36 15.16 3.02
C ASN A 353 -10.91 14.59 4.35
N GLY A 354 -10.63 13.34 4.69
CA GLY A 354 -11.32 12.63 5.78
C GLY A 354 -10.43 11.70 6.60
N THR A 355 -9.12 11.66 6.34
CA THR A 355 -8.20 10.76 7.04
C THR A 355 -7.61 11.47 8.25
N TYR A 356 -7.95 10.98 9.45
CA TYR A 356 -7.29 11.39 10.69
C TYR A 356 -5.82 11.01 10.70
N MET A 357 -5.01 11.83 11.35
CA MET A 357 -3.57 11.70 11.36
C MET A 357 -3.04 10.34 11.85
N ASN A 358 -3.63 9.79 12.92
CA ASN A 358 -3.28 8.45 13.44
C ASN A 358 -3.50 7.35 12.38
N SER A 359 -4.63 7.39 11.65
CA SER A 359 -4.92 6.45 10.56
C SER A 359 -3.95 6.60 9.38
N PHE A 360 -3.48 7.83 9.13
CA PHE A 360 -2.49 8.12 8.10
C PHE A 360 -1.12 7.53 8.45
N LEU A 361 -0.66 7.71 9.70
CA LEU A 361 0.60 7.15 10.22
C LEU A 361 0.60 5.61 10.22
N PHE A 362 -0.52 4.98 10.58
CA PHE A 362 -0.65 3.54 10.54
C PHE A 362 -0.50 2.99 9.12
N ASN A 363 -1.19 3.59 8.15
CA ASN A 363 -1.06 3.19 6.74
C ASN A 363 0.32 3.48 6.16
N LEU A 364 0.97 4.58 6.58
CA LEU A 364 2.37 4.85 6.22
C LEU A 364 3.29 3.70 6.65
N GLY A 365 3.13 3.18 7.87
CA GLY A 365 3.91 2.03 8.35
C GLY A 365 3.74 0.79 7.48
N LEU A 366 2.51 0.51 7.04
CA LEU A 366 2.24 -0.60 6.11
C LEU A 366 2.88 -0.38 4.74
N ILE A 367 2.80 0.83 4.19
CA ILE A 367 3.39 1.17 2.90
C ILE A 367 4.92 1.08 2.94
N LEU A 368 5.54 1.52 4.05
CA LEU A 368 6.97 1.36 4.29
C LEU A 368 7.38 -0.12 4.37
N LEU A 369 6.66 -0.94 5.13
CA LEU A 369 6.92 -2.38 5.23
C LEU A 369 6.74 -3.10 3.89
N CYS A 370 5.75 -2.69 3.08
CA CYS A 370 5.52 -3.27 1.77
C CYS A 370 6.51 -2.79 0.70
N SER A 371 7.25 -1.69 0.92
CA SER A 371 8.28 -1.26 -0.04
C SER A 371 9.43 -2.29 -0.17
N LEU A 372 9.77 -2.99 0.91
CA LEU A 372 10.81 -4.04 0.93
C LEU A 372 10.49 -5.21 -0.02
N PRO A 373 9.33 -5.91 0.11
CA PRO A 373 8.98 -6.98 -0.82
C PRO A 373 8.75 -6.48 -2.25
N VAL A 374 8.34 -5.22 -2.47
CA VAL A 374 8.24 -4.64 -3.82
C VAL A 374 9.62 -4.53 -4.47
N VAL A 375 10.62 -4.01 -3.75
CA VAL A 375 12.01 -3.95 -4.25
C VAL A 375 12.56 -5.35 -4.47
N GLN A 376 12.39 -6.25 -3.50
CA GLN A 376 12.88 -7.63 -3.60
C GLN A 376 12.27 -8.35 -4.82
N PHE A 377 10.95 -8.27 -4.98
CA PHE A 377 10.26 -8.89 -6.11
C PHE A 377 10.69 -8.29 -7.45
N SER A 378 10.82 -6.96 -7.52
CA SER A 378 11.28 -6.28 -8.74
C SER A 378 12.72 -6.67 -9.09
N THR A 379 13.60 -6.80 -8.09
CA THR A 379 14.99 -7.24 -8.28
C THR A 379 15.07 -8.66 -8.83
N ILE A 380 14.24 -9.58 -8.31
CA ILE A 380 14.18 -10.97 -8.78
C ILE A 380 13.57 -11.03 -10.19
N ALA A 381 12.53 -10.24 -10.46
CA ALA A 381 11.86 -10.21 -11.75
C ALA A 381 12.76 -9.66 -12.86
N PHE A 382 13.63 -8.71 -12.53
CA PHE A 382 14.52 -8.04 -13.48
C PHE A 382 15.98 -8.45 -13.26
N SER A 383 16.24 -9.69 -12.83
CA SER A 383 17.58 -10.11 -12.40
C SER A 383 18.64 -10.13 -13.50
N ASP A 384 18.22 -10.27 -14.76
CA ASP A 384 19.11 -10.27 -15.92
C ASP A 384 19.53 -8.83 -16.27
N TYR A 385 18.58 -7.91 -16.27
CA TYR A 385 18.85 -6.48 -16.47
C TYR A 385 19.59 -5.87 -15.27
N ALA A 386 19.15 -6.15 -14.04
CA ALA A 386 19.80 -5.70 -12.80
C ALA A 386 21.03 -6.56 -12.42
N ARG A 387 21.66 -7.23 -13.39
CA ARG A 387 22.85 -8.03 -13.14
C ARG A 387 24.01 -7.13 -12.67
N PHE A 388 24.86 -7.68 -11.81
CA PHE A 388 25.99 -6.99 -11.19
C PHE A 388 25.65 -5.83 -10.24
N THR A 389 24.37 -5.56 -10.00
CA THR A 389 23.96 -4.60 -8.97
C THR A 389 24.12 -5.15 -7.56
N ASN A 390 24.31 -4.24 -6.60
CA ASN A 390 24.41 -4.59 -5.19
C ASN A 390 23.08 -5.17 -4.67
N VAL A 391 21.96 -4.61 -5.12
CA VAL A 391 20.63 -5.08 -4.76
C VAL A 391 20.36 -6.52 -5.22
N ASN A 392 20.84 -6.92 -6.41
CA ASN A 392 20.73 -8.31 -6.87
C ASN A 392 21.59 -9.27 -6.05
N GLN A 393 22.76 -8.82 -5.55
CA GLN A 393 23.55 -9.64 -4.60
C GLN A 393 22.81 -9.83 -3.27
N ILE A 394 22.18 -8.77 -2.75
CA ILE A 394 21.41 -8.81 -1.49
C ILE A 394 20.19 -9.74 -1.65
N PHE A 395 19.32 -9.49 -2.62
CA PHE A 395 18.04 -10.22 -2.74
C PHE A 395 18.13 -11.50 -3.57
N GLY A 396 18.82 -11.45 -4.71
CA GLY A 396 18.93 -12.57 -5.65
C GLY A 396 19.85 -13.68 -5.17
N VAL A 397 20.79 -13.39 -4.26
CA VAL A 397 21.77 -14.35 -3.75
C VAL A 397 21.64 -14.53 -2.23
N GLN A 398 21.97 -13.52 -1.42
CA GLN A 398 22.06 -13.69 0.04
C GLN A 398 20.70 -14.09 0.66
N ILE A 399 19.66 -13.31 0.42
CA ILE A 399 18.33 -13.54 1.01
C ILE A 399 17.65 -14.78 0.42
N LYS A 400 17.81 -15.04 -0.88
CA LYS A 400 17.24 -16.21 -1.55
C LYS A 400 17.70 -17.52 -0.92
N TYR A 401 18.95 -17.58 -0.43
CA TYR A 401 19.56 -18.80 0.10
C TYR A 401 19.75 -18.80 1.62
N LEU A 402 19.00 -17.98 2.35
CA LEU A 402 19.00 -17.92 3.81
C LEU A 402 18.51 -19.26 4.41
N GLN A 403 19.21 -19.87 5.37
CA GLN A 403 19.00 -21.27 5.77
C GLN A 403 17.55 -21.66 6.04
N PHE A 404 16.78 -20.82 6.73
CA PHE A 404 15.38 -21.08 7.03
C PHE A 404 14.43 -20.71 5.89
N PHE A 405 14.59 -19.51 5.31
CA PHE A 405 13.68 -19.00 4.28
C PHE A 405 13.98 -19.55 2.88
N SER A 406 15.13 -20.20 2.68
CA SER A 406 15.59 -20.77 1.41
C SER A 406 14.55 -21.71 0.81
N TYR A 407 13.87 -22.51 1.64
CA TYR A 407 12.78 -23.37 1.14
C TYR A 407 11.68 -22.56 0.45
N PHE A 408 11.20 -21.48 1.07
CA PHE A 408 10.12 -20.65 0.51
C PHE A 408 10.56 -19.89 -0.73
N TRP A 409 11.81 -19.42 -0.77
CA TRP A 409 12.35 -18.66 -1.89
C TRP A 409 12.69 -19.54 -3.09
N THR A 410 13.30 -20.71 -2.88
CA THR A 410 13.64 -21.64 -3.97
C THR A 410 12.43 -22.34 -4.57
N THR A 411 11.36 -22.54 -3.78
CA THR A 411 10.09 -23.09 -4.28
C THR A 411 9.16 -22.03 -4.86
N ASN A 412 9.59 -20.77 -4.94
CA ASN A 412 8.78 -19.65 -5.42
C ASN A 412 7.44 -19.49 -4.68
N ALA A 413 7.36 -19.90 -3.40
CA ALA A 413 6.11 -19.92 -2.62
C ALA A 413 5.42 -18.55 -2.57
N PHE A 414 6.19 -17.47 -2.37
CA PHE A 414 5.66 -16.11 -2.34
C PHE A 414 5.18 -15.62 -3.71
N ILE A 415 5.80 -16.08 -4.80
CA ILE A 415 5.39 -15.76 -6.17
C ILE A 415 4.06 -16.47 -6.49
N TYR A 416 3.89 -17.72 -6.07
CA TYR A 416 2.60 -18.39 -6.15
C TYR A 416 1.53 -17.71 -5.28
N ALA A 417 1.90 -17.20 -4.09
CA ALA A 417 0.98 -16.48 -3.22
C ALA A 417 0.48 -15.17 -3.85
N ILE A 418 1.39 -14.34 -4.42
CA ILE A 418 0.99 -13.09 -5.07
C ILE A 418 0.14 -13.36 -6.32
N LEU A 419 0.47 -14.38 -7.12
CA LEU A 419 -0.31 -14.78 -8.30
C LEU A 419 -1.69 -15.32 -7.89
N GLY A 420 -1.74 -16.18 -6.88
CA GLY A 420 -3.00 -16.71 -6.33
C GLY A 420 -3.91 -15.60 -5.81
N MET A 421 -3.36 -14.64 -5.06
CA MET A 421 -4.11 -13.47 -4.58
C MET A 421 -4.53 -12.55 -5.72
N ALA A 422 -3.70 -12.37 -6.75
CA ALA A 422 -4.05 -11.59 -7.94
C ALA A 422 -5.22 -12.21 -8.72
N VAL A 423 -5.20 -13.53 -8.92
CA VAL A 423 -6.29 -14.26 -9.59
C VAL A 423 -7.56 -14.21 -8.74
N LEU A 424 -7.46 -14.50 -7.44
CA LEU A 424 -8.60 -14.51 -6.53
C LEU A 424 -9.25 -13.12 -6.43
N SER A 425 -8.45 -12.07 -6.30
CA SER A 425 -8.96 -10.68 -6.26
C SER A 425 -9.57 -10.26 -7.61
N SER A 426 -8.98 -10.66 -8.73
CA SER A 426 -9.53 -10.38 -10.07
C SER A 426 -10.90 -11.05 -10.25
N VAL A 427 -11.00 -12.35 -9.93
CA VAL A 427 -12.28 -13.09 -9.99
C VAL A 427 -13.31 -12.49 -9.03
N TYR A 428 -12.91 -12.18 -7.79
CA TYR A 428 -13.80 -11.56 -6.82
C TYR A 428 -14.36 -10.21 -7.30
N LEU A 429 -13.50 -9.34 -7.83
CA LEU A 429 -13.90 -8.01 -8.33
C LEU A 429 -14.71 -8.09 -9.63
N MET A 430 -14.48 -9.09 -10.48
CA MET A 430 -15.33 -9.36 -11.65
C MET A 430 -16.74 -9.83 -11.24
N CYS A 431 -16.83 -10.71 -10.25
CA CYS A 431 -18.12 -11.24 -9.77
C CYS A 431 -18.88 -10.24 -8.88
N LYS A 432 -18.17 -9.38 -8.14
CA LYS A 432 -18.75 -8.41 -7.21
C LYS A 432 -18.13 -7.01 -7.40
N PRO A 433 -18.52 -6.30 -8.46
CA PRO A 433 -17.92 -5.01 -8.80
C PRO A 433 -18.29 -3.87 -7.84
N ARG A 434 -19.36 -4.02 -7.04
CA ARG A 434 -19.82 -3.04 -6.05
C ARG A 434 -20.01 -3.67 -4.68
N ASP A 435 -19.52 -2.98 -3.65
CA ASP A 435 -19.76 -3.36 -2.26
C ASP A 435 -21.20 -3.02 -1.87
N THR A 436 -22.00 -4.05 -1.59
CA THR A 436 -23.38 -3.88 -1.10
C THR A 436 -23.38 -3.64 0.40
N PRO A 437 -24.06 -2.60 0.92
CA PRO A 437 -24.14 -2.33 2.34
C PRO A 437 -24.79 -3.46 3.13
N ALA A 438 -24.43 -3.55 4.41
CA ALA A 438 -25.17 -4.33 5.36
C ALA A 438 -26.57 -3.73 5.49
N ASP A 439 -27.60 -4.56 5.29
CA ASP A 439 -29.00 -4.15 5.30
C ASP A 439 -29.38 -3.52 6.67
N PRO A 440 -29.66 -2.20 6.72
CA PRO A 440 -29.94 -1.50 7.96
C PRO A 440 -31.24 -1.99 8.61
N MET A 441 -32.22 -2.44 7.83
CA MET A 441 -33.47 -3.03 8.33
C MET A 441 -33.19 -4.31 9.12
N LYS A 442 -32.37 -5.21 8.57
CA LYS A 442 -31.96 -6.44 9.28
C LYS A 442 -31.18 -6.13 10.56
N LEU A 443 -30.37 -5.07 10.57
CA LEU A 443 -29.65 -4.65 11.78
C LEU A 443 -30.63 -4.16 12.86
N LYS A 444 -31.59 -3.32 12.47
CA LYS A 444 -32.66 -2.80 13.33
C LYS A 444 -33.56 -3.91 13.88
N GLU A 445 -33.91 -4.91 13.06
CA GLU A 445 -34.69 -6.07 13.50
C GLU A 445 -33.94 -6.92 14.51
N ASN A 446 -32.66 -7.19 14.29
CA ASN A 446 -31.83 -7.95 15.26
C ASN A 446 -31.74 -7.23 16.62
N LEU A 447 -31.58 -5.90 16.62
CA LEU A 447 -31.59 -5.09 17.84
C LEU A 447 -32.94 -5.16 18.56
N LYS A 448 -34.05 -5.08 17.82
CA LYS A 448 -35.41 -5.21 18.39
C LYS A 448 -35.67 -6.61 18.94
N MET A 449 -35.16 -7.66 18.28
CA MET A 449 -35.31 -9.06 18.71
C MET A 449 -34.51 -9.37 19.97
N ASN A 450 -33.30 -8.84 20.11
CA ASN A 450 -32.50 -8.99 21.33
C ASN A 450 -33.17 -8.37 22.56
N ARG A 451 -33.99 -7.33 22.39
CA ARG A 451 -34.75 -6.70 23.48
C ARG A 451 -35.94 -7.53 23.98
N ARG A 452 -36.45 -8.45 23.15
CA ARG A 452 -37.58 -9.33 23.51
C ARG A 452 -37.15 -10.58 24.28
N ARG A 453 -35.84 -10.84 24.37
CA ARG A 453 -35.22 -11.88 25.20
C ARG A 453 -34.64 -11.23 26.44
#